data_AF-A0A961TV60-F1
#
_entry.id   AF-A0A961TV60-F1
#
_cell.length_a   1.000
_cell.length_b   1.000
_cell.length_c   1.000
_cell.angle_alpha   90.00
_cell.angle_beta   90.00
_cell.angle_gamma   90.00
#
_symmetry.space_group_name_H-M   'P 1'
#
loop_
_entity.id
_entity.type
_entity.pdbx_description
1 polymer ?
#
loop_
_entity_poly.entity_id
_entity_poly.type
_entity_poly.pdbx_seq_one_letter_code
_entity_poly.pdbx_strand_id
1 'polypeptide(L)'
;MSFYLVRLTPKTEGGFIEDPISDEGPFETGILATTRAKQLMALSSYKIQPRRIAQANDDWRARHAAALPPGAQPLPKGWDLKPIADHFAHRAARNPCLIGFFRNKAEAIINKVTEVTPGRYIEANYPNLGDAEKRRLIALVDPSGEVHFGFSREDFRRIYEEGPDSCMSCETDHWREVCMGVHPVEAYAGGDLAIAWLVNDRGRISARAITWPERKQFGRLYGDEARLRSKLSEMGFTQVSRFVGAKIAKIEGRADRQGRRYVLPYWDNISGAIDKGDHFETFDGGSNSLPFINSPGTGGVSPIHCSCPHTHTLRHWDPETWKAVQPSGETWSPESIANYAVEVDGVFWDRNSLVRVIMDENVTKSEYWTKEKAAAETWSDIYGYRYANTVPFVEDPENPGTKFNRRDWQIVENSRKPRTQRRAARRKKLDQISADIDETIANIGEAA
;
A
#
# COMPACT_ATOMS: atom_id res chain seq x y z
N MET A 1 60.61 -12.86 3.66
CA MET A 1 60.40 -11.55 2.99
C MET A 1 59.82 -11.83 1.61
N SER A 2 58.67 -11.25 1.28
CA SER A 2 57.98 -11.58 0.02
C SER A 2 58.49 -10.77 -1.17
N PHE A 3 58.42 -11.36 -2.37
CA PHE A 3 58.86 -10.79 -3.63
C PHE A 3 57.72 -10.71 -4.64
N TYR A 4 57.85 -9.83 -5.63
CA TYR A 4 56.93 -9.71 -6.76
C TYR A 4 57.69 -9.45 -8.06
N LEU A 5 57.04 -9.62 -9.21
CA LEU A 5 57.66 -9.37 -10.50
C LEU A 5 57.20 -8.04 -11.09
N VAL A 6 58.17 -7.32 -11.67
CA VAL A 6 57.93 -6.12 -12.47
C VAL A 6 58.41 -6.34 -13.89
N ARG A 7 57.62 -5.88 -14.86
CA ARG A 7 58.03 -5.68 -16.25
C ARG A 7 58.73 -4.33 -16.36
N LEU A 8 59.91 -4.32 -16.99
CA LEU A 8 60.67 -3.10 -17.22
C LEU A 8 60.41 -2.58 -18.64
N THR A 9 59.72 -1.44 -18.75
CA THR A 9 59.47 -0.77 -20.02
C THR A 9 60.38 0.46 -20.14
N PRO A 10 61.19 0.61 -21.19
CA PRO A 10 62.07 1.77 -21.33
C PRO A 10 61.29 3.08 -21.45
N LYS A 11 61.75 4.14 -20.77
CA LYS A 11 61.21 5.50 -20.91
C LYS A 11 61.87 6.22 -22.09
N THR A 12 61.14 7.14 -22.72
CA THR A 12 61.64 7.99 -23.82
C THR A 12 62.85 8.85 -23.41
N GLU A 13 62.90 9.25 -22.13
CA GLU A 13 63.95 10.13 -21.58
C GLU A 13 65.10 9.36 -20.90
N GLY A 14 65.15 8.03 -21.10
CA GLY A 14 66.08 7.15 -20.40
C GLY A 14 65.54 6.59 -19.08
N GLY A 15 66.01 5.40 -18.71
CA GLY A 15 65.51 4.64 -17.56
C GLY A 15 64.36 3.69 -17.90
N PHE A 16 63.74 3.09 -16.88
CA PHE A 16 62.67 2.11 -17.02
C PHE A 16 61.46 2.49 -16.14
N ILE A 17 60.25 2.20 -16.63
CA ILE A 17 59.02 2.12 -15.84
C ILE A 17 58.93 0.70 -15.31
N GLU A 18 58.72 0.55 -14.01
CA GLU A 18 58.46 -0.75 -13.38
C GLU A 18 56.94 -0.97 -13.32
N ASP A 19 56.43 -1.83 -14.20
CA ASP A 19 55.03 -2.23 -14.23
C ASP A 19 54.85 -3.56 -13.47
N PRO A 20 54.19 -3.60 -12.30
CA PRO A 20 53.92 -4.86 -11.61
C PRO A 20 53.06 -5.81 -12.46
N ILE A 21 53.37 -7.10 -12.41
CA ILE A 21 52.62 -8.15 -13.11
C ILE A 21 51.56 -8.73 -12.14
N SER A 22 50.28 -8.42 -12.40
CA SER A 22 49.14 -8.63 -11.49
C SER A 22 48.86 -10.06 -11.02
N ASP A 23 49.39 -11.06 -11.72
CA ASP A 23 49.13 -12.48 -11.45
C ASP A 23 50.38 -13.27 -11.02
N GLU A 24 51.53 -12.60 -10.93
CA GLU A 24 52.82 -13.26 -10.68
C GLU A 24 53.39 -12.82 -9.33
N GLY A 25 52.83 -13.39 -8.27
CA GLY A 25 53.23 -13.19 -6.88
C GLY A 25 52.06 -13.10 -5.89
N PRO A 26 52.35 -12.83 -4.60
CA PRO A 26 53.69 -12.71 -4.01
C PRO A 26 54.43 -14.05 -3.90
N PHE A 27 55.76 -14.04 -3.99
CA PHE A 27 56.63 -15.21 -3.77
C PHE A 27 57.29 -15.17 -2.40
N GLU A 28 57.41 -16.31 -1.73
CA GLU A 28 58.00 -16.40 -0.38
C GLU A 28 59.51 -16.15 -0.35
N THR A 29 60.21 -16.50 -1.45
CA THR A 29 61.67 -16.39 -1.56
C THR A 29 62.10 -15.76 -2.88
N GLY A 30 63.26 -15.10 -2.87
CA GLY A 30 63.83 -14.48 -4.07
C GLY A 30 64.23 -15.50 -5.14
N ILE A 31 64.53 -16.74 -4.74
CA ILE A 31 64.85 -17.84 -5.66
C ILE A 31 63.61 -18.21 -6.49
N LEU A 32 62.45 -18.40 -5.83
CA LEU A 32 61.20 -18.70 -6.54
C LEU A 32 60.81 -17.58 -7.51
N ALA A 33 60.89 -16.32 -7.07
CA ALA A 33 60.61 -15.17 -7.92
C ALA A 33 61.57 -15.08 -9.12
N THR A 34 62.88 -15.32 -8.91
CA THR A 34 63.88 -15.30 -9.99
C THR A 34 63.64 -16.41 -11.00
N THR A 35 63.34 -17.62 -10.53
CA THR A 35 63.00 -18.77 -11.39
C THR A 35 61.77 -18.47 -12.24
N ARG A 36 60.70 -17.93 -11.63
CA ARG A 36 59.48 -17.57 -12.37
C ARG A 36 59.71 -16.44 -13.37
N ALA A 37 60.48 -15.41 -12.99
CA ALA A 37 60.86 -14.33 -13.89
C ALA A 37 61.61 -14.85 -15.13
N LYS A 38 62.55 -15.79 -14.96
CA LYS A 38 63.26 -16.43 -16.08
C LYS A 38 62.31 -17.18 -17.02
N GLN A 39 61.34 -17.91 -16.48
CA GLN A 39 60.34 -18.61 -17.28
C GLN A 39 59.49 -17.64 -18.12
N LEU A 40 59.01 -16.55 -17.50
CA LEU A 40 58.21 -15.55 -18.21
C LEU A 40 59.03 -14.76 -19.24
N MET A 41 60.31 -14.48 -18.97
CA MET A 41 61.21 -13.87 -19.96
C MET A 41 61.49 -14.78 -21.15
N ALA A 42 61.48 -16.10 -20.98
CA ALA A 42 61.62 -17.03 -22.10
C ALA A 42 60.36 -17.04 -23.01
N LEU A 43 59.21 -16.67 -22.46
CA LEU A 43 57.91 -16.65 -23.14
C LEU A 43 57.49 -15.26 -23.62
N SER A 44 58.23 -14.20 -23.27
CA SER A 44 57.88 -12.81 -23.58
C SER A 44 59.08 -12.02 -24.10
N SER A 45 58.83 -10.94 -24.83
CA SER A 45 59.88 -10.04 -25.32
C SER A 45 60.34 -9.00 -24.28
N TYR A 46 59.80 -9.05 -23.06
CA TYR A 46 60.04 -8.04 -22.04
C TYR A 46 61.04 -8.51 -21.00
N LYS A 47 61.83 -7.56 -20.48
CA LYS A 47 62.69 -7.81 -19.32
C LYS A 47 61.84 -7.81 -18.05
N ILE A 48 61.89 -8.91 -17.31
CA ILE A 48 61.15 -9.09 -16.04
C ILE A 48 62.15 -9.25 -14.91
N GLN A 49 61.94 -8.52 -13.81
CA GLN A 49 62.81 -8.60 -12.64
C GLN A 49 62.02 -8.81 -11.34
N PRO A 50 62.55 -9.62 -10.40
CA PRO A 50 62.00 -9.69 -9.07
C PRO A 50 62.34 -8.42 -8.27
N ARG A 51 61.39 -7.99 -7.43
CA ARG A 51 61.51 -6.89 -6.46
C ARG A 51 61.03 -7.35 -5.09
N ARG A 52 61.60 -6.81 -4.02
CA ARG A 52 61.11 -7.06 -2.66
C ARG A 52 59.90 -6.19 -2.40
N ILE A 53 58.84 -6.75 -1.83
CA ILE A 53 57.64 -5.97 -1.46
C ILE A 53 57.98 -4.87 -0.45
N ALA A 54 58.90 -5.14 0.47
CA ALA A 54 59.37 -4.16 1.47
C ALA A 54 60.15 -2.97 0.85
N GLN A 55 60.61 -3.07 -0.39
CA GLN A 55 61.32 -2.01 -1.11
C GLN A 55 60.43 -1.29 -2.12
N ALA A 56 59.16 -1.69 -2.25
CA ALA A 56 58.22 -0.94 -3.08
C ALA A 56 58.00 0.44 -2.45
N ASN A 57 58.20 1.48 -3.24
CA ASN A 57 57.86 2.83 -2.84
C ASN A 57 56.33 2.96 -2.69
N ASP A 58 55.87 3.96 -1.92
CA ASP A 58 54.44 4.15 -1.68
C ASP A 58 53.68 4.74 -2.90
N ASP A 59 54.34 4.86 -4.05
CA ASP A 59 53.79 5.33 -5.33
C ASP A 59 52.53 4.56 -5.77
N TRP A 60 52.38 3.31 -5.32
CA TRP A 60 51.21 2.49 -5.61
C TRP A 60 49.90 3.12 -5.09
N ARG A 61 49.94 3.86 -3.97
CA ARG A 61 48.75 4.57 -3.45
C ARG A 61 48.36 5.73 -4.35
N ALA A 62 49.34 6.54 -4.75
CA ALA A 62 49.12 7.65 -5.66
C ALA A 62 48.58 7.16 -7.01
N ARG A 63 49.11 6.04 -7.51
CA ARG A 63 48.64 5.38 -8.74
C ARG A 63 47.17 4.98 -8.64
N HIS A 64 46.76 4.26 -7.59
CA HIS A 64 45.36 3.81 -7.43
C HIS A 64 44.39 4.92 -7.01
N ALA A 65 44.89 5.99 -6.37
CA ALA A 65 44.10 7.18 -6.11
C ALA A 65 43.84 8.01 -7.38
N ALA A 66 44.81 8.04 -8.30
CA ALA A 66 44.71 8.78 -9.55
C ALA A 66 43.84 8.06 -10.60
N ALA A 67 43.89 6.72 -10.64
CA ALA A 67 43.12 5.92 -11.59
C ALA A 67 42.74 4.56 -11.03
N LEU A 68 41.52 4.11 -11.34
CA LEU A 68 41.09 2.74 -11.11
C LEU A 68 41.81 1.76 -12.07
N PRO A 69 41.87 0.46 -11.75
CA PRO A 69 42.37 -0.55 -12.68
C PRO A 69 41.67 -0.44 -14.06
N PRO A 70 42.36 -0.70 -15.17
CA PRO A 70 41.75 -0.61 -16.51
C PRO A 70 40.46 -1.43 -16.61
N GLY A 71 39.38 -0.78 -17.05
CA GLY A 71 38.05 -1.40 -17.18
C GLY A 71 37.22 -1.45 -15.89
N ALA A 72 37.82 -1.18 -14.72
CA ALA A 72 37.07 -1.04 -13.48
C ALA A 72 36.24 0.25 -13.47
N GLN A 73 35.13 0.23 -12.74
CA GLN A 73 34.26 1.39 -12.58
C GLN A 73 34.20 1.80 -11.11
N PRO A 74 33.98 3.09 -10.80
CA PRO A 74 33.77 3.50 -9.42
C PRO A 74 32.55 2.79 -8.83
N LEU A 75 32.52 2.70 -7.50
CA LEU A 75 31.34 2.24 -6.78
C LEU A 75 30.14 3.15 -7.12
N PRO A 76 28.93 2.58 -7.19
CA PRO A 76 27.73 3.31 -7.59
C PRO A 76 27.42 4.45 -6.62
N LYS A 77 26.77 5.50 -7.15
CA LYS A 77 26.26 6.61 -6.32
C LYS A 77 25.32 6.05 -5.24
N GLY A 78 25.55 6.42 -3.99
CA GLY A 78 24.81 5.88 -2.84
C GLY A 78 25.54 4.78 -2.07
N TRP A 79 26.72 4.34 -2.54
CA TRP A 79 27.67 3.58 -1.73
C TRP A 79 28.43 4.52 -0.79
N ASP A 80 27.84 4.75 0.38
CA ASP A 80 28.25 5.72 1.40
C ASP A 80 29.01 5.08 2.58
N LEU A 81 29.44 3.82 2.42
CA LEU A 81 30.30 3.18 3.40
C LEU A 81 31.66 3.90 3.50
N LYS A 82 32.17 4.05 4.73
CA LYS A 82 33.50 4.61 4.98
C LYS A 82 34.54 3.80 4.19
N PRO A 83 35.34 4.44 3.33
CA PRO A 83 36.40 3.74 2.61
C PRO A 83 37.40 3.12 3.58
N ILE A 84 37.76 1.87 3.33
CA ILE A 84 38.83 1.21 4.08
C ILE A 84 40.15 1.63 3.45
N ALA A 85 41.08 2.08 4.29
CA ALA A 85 42.40 2.49 3.85
C ALA A 85 43.05 1.37 3.03
N ASP A 86 43.67 1.75 1.92
CA ASP A 86 44.44 0.84 1.06
C ASP A 86 43.64 -0.26 0.33
N HIS A 87 42.31 -0.37 0.51
CA HIS A 87 41.48 -1.35 -0.21
C HIS A 87 41.16 -0.94 -1.65
N PHE A 88 40.99 0.37 -1.89
CA PHE A 88 40.59 0.94 -3.18
C PHE A 88 39.41 0.18 -3.82
N ALA A 89 38.33 -0.03 -3.07
CA ALA A 89 37.18 -0.80 -3.55
C ALA A 89 36.49 -0.13 -4.76
N HIS A 90 36.17 -0.93 -5.77
CA HIS A 90 35.58 -0.51 -7.03
C HIS A 90 34.70 -1.63 -7.61
N ARG A 91 33.94 -1.36 -8.66
CA ARG A 91 33.28 -2.39 -9.45
C ARG A 91 34.29 -3.05 -10.38
N ALA A 92 34.35 -4.38 -10.32
CA ALA A 92 35.36 -5.17 -11.02
C ALA A 92 35.28 -5.01 -12.55
N ALA A 93 36.44 -5.08 -13.21
CA ALA A 93 36.53 -4.88 -14.65
C ALA A 93 35.90 -6.02 -15.46
N ARG A 94 36.05 -7.27 -15.01
CA ARG A 94 35.54 -8.45 -15.72
C ARG A 94 34.04 -8.64 -15.54
N ASN A 95 33.53 -8.37 -14.33
CA ASN A 95 32.12 -8.45 -14.00
C ASN A 95 31.73 -7.28 -13.10
N PRO A 96 31.05 -6.25 -13.64
CA PRO A 96 30.64 -5.06 -12.88
C PRO A 96 29.72 -5.34 -11.69
N CYS A 97 29.13 -6.54 -11.60
CA CYS A 97 28.31 -6.98 -10.46
C CYS A 97 29.16 -7.45 -9.26
N LEU A 98 30.48 -7.52 -9.41
CA LEU A 98 31.41 -7.87 -8.33
C LEU A 98 32.16 -6.64 -7.82
N ILE A 99 32.58 -6.70 -6.57
CA ILE A 99 33.48 -5.73 -5.96
C ILE A 99 34.91 -6.19 -6.16
N GLY A 100 35.70 -5.37 -6.84
CA GLY A 100 37.15 -5.47 -6.91
C GLY A 100 37.79 -4.65 -5.80
N PHE A 101 38.76 -5.22 -5.08
CA PHE A 101 39.55 -4.53 -4.05
C PHE A 101 40.88 -5.22 -3.82
N PHE A 102 41.80 -4.57 -3.10
CA PHE A 102 43.05 -5.18 -2.63
C PHE A 102 42.90 -5.65 -1.18
N ARG A 103 43.18 -6.91 -0.88
CA ARG A 103 43.01 -7.43 0.49
C ARG A 103 44.08 -6.93 1.45
N ASN A 104 45.25 -6.56 0.91
CA ASN A 104 46.39 -6.10 1.70
C ASN A 104 47.35 -5.29 0.81
N LYS A 105 48.31 -4.62 1.47
CA LYS A 105 49.35 -3.82 0.82
C LYS A 105 50.15 -4.60 -0.23
N ALA A 106 50.46 -5.86 0.03
CA ALA A 106 51.23 -6.68 -0.91
C ALA A 106 50.48 -6.90 -2.23
N GLU A 107 49.17 -7.16 -2.17
CA GLU A 107 48.31 -7.28 -3.35
C GLU A 107 48.18 -5.96 -4.13
N ALA A 108 48.05 -4.85 -3.41
CA ALA A 108 47.94 -3.53 -4.02
C ALA A 108 49.23 -3.09 -4.74
N ILE A 109 50.40 -3.43 -4.20
CA ILE A 109 51.71 -3.20 -4.83
C ILE A 109 51.79 -3.94 -6.16
N ILE A 110 51.36 -5.21 -6.18
CA ILE A 110 51.44 -6.06 -7.37
C ILE A 110 50.26 -5.87 -8.33
N ASN A 111 49.27 -5.03 -8.00
CA ASN A 111 48.01 -4.85 -8.74
C ASN A 111 47.15 -6.13 -8.83
N LYS A 112 47.21 -6.99 -7.82
CA LYS A 112 46.36 -8.18 -7.74
C LYS A 112 45.01 -7.85 -7.13
N VAL A 113 44.01 -7.63 -7.97
CA VAL A 113 42.64 -7.35 -7.53
C VAL A 113 41.95 -8.64 -7.09
N THR A 114 41.34 -8.62 -5.91
CA THR A 114 40.42 -9.66 -5.46
C THR A 114 38.99 -9.24 -5.85
N GLU A 115 38.28 -10.12 -6.55
CA GLU A 115 36.89 -9.92 -6.98
C GLU A 115 35.95 -10.82 -6.18
N VAL A 116 34.95 -10.25 -5.51
CA VAL A 116 33.94 -10.99 -4.73
C VAL A 116 32.55 -10.39 -4.93
N THR A 117 31.50 -11.12 -4.56
CA THR A 117 30.14 -10.56 -4.57
C THR A 117 30.02 -9.42 -3.55
N PRO A 118 29.15 -8.42 -3.79
CA PRO A 118 28.99 -7.29 -2.87
C PRO A 118 28.63 -7.74 -1.45
N GLY A 119 27.78 -8.77 -1.31
CA GLY A 119 27.42 -9.33 0.00
C GLY A 119 28.62 -9.88 0.75
N ARG A 120 29.46 -10.70 0.10
CA ARG A 120 30.70 -11.22 0.69
C ARG A 120 31.69 -10.12 1.05
N TYR A 121 31.80 -9.09 0.20
CA TYR A 121 32.65 -7.93 0.49
C TYR A 121 32.17 -7.20 1.74
N ILE A 122 30.87 -6.94 1.85
CA ILE A 122 30.28 -6.22 2.98
C ILE A 122 30.39 -7.04 4.27
N GLU A 123 30.08 -8.34 4.24
CA GLU A 123 30.21 -9.23 5.40
C GLU A 123 31.64 -9.29 5.95
N ALA A 124 32.63 -9.39 5.07
CA ALA A 124 34.03 -9.50 5.47
C ALA A 124 34.60 -8.19 6.03
N ASN A 125 34.14 -7.05 5.52
CA ASN A 125 34.80 -5.75 5.75
C ASN A 125 33.97 -4.76 6.59
N TYR A 126 32.66 -4.98 6.69
CA TYR A 126 31.71 -4.15 7.43
C TYR A 126 30.76 -5.04 8.26
N PRO A 127 31.29 -5.84 9.21
CA PRO A 127 30.51 -6.87 9.92
C PRO A 127 29.32 -6.32 10.72
N ASN A 128 29.39 -5.05 11.14
CA ASN A 128 28.36 -4.39 11.94
C ASN A 128 27.24 -3.73 11.12
N LEU A 129 27.20 -3.93 9.81
CA LEU A 129 26.16 -3.35 8.96
C LEU A 129 24.83 -4.12 9.11
N GLY A 130 23.72 -3.41 9.25
CA GLY A 130 22.39 -4.03 9.35
C GLY A 130 21.93 -4.66 8.02
N ASP A 131 21.10 -5.69 8.08
CA ASP A 131 20.73 -6.48 6.90
C ASP A 131 19.94 -5.69 5.84
N ALA A 132 19.09 -4.75 6.24
CA ALA A 132 18.37 -3.88 5.32
C ALA A 132 19.34 -3.04 4.48
N GLU A 133 20.37 -2.51 5.14
CA GLU A 133 21.39 -1.67 4.52
C GLU A 133 22.34 -2.48 3.63
N LYS A 134 22.72 -3.69 4.06
CA LYS A 134 23.46 -4.65 3.23
C LYS A 134 22.72 -4.90 1.91
N ARG A 135 21.43 -5.22 1.96
CA ARG A 135 20.61 -5.48 0.76
C ARG A 135 20.55 -4.27 -0.16
N ARG A 136 20.36 -3.07 0.41
CA ARG A 136 20.38 -1.80 -0.34
C ARG A 136 21.68 -1.66 -1.16
N LEU A 137 22.83 -1.83 -0.51
CA LEU A 137 24.14 -1.67 -1.16
C LEU A 137 24.45 -2.76 -2.19
N ILE A 138 24.04 -4.01 -1.94
CA ILE A 138 24.19 -5.10 -2.91
C ILE A 138 23.44 -4.77 -4.20
N ALA A 139 22.19 -4.29 -4.10
CA ALA A 139 21.37 -3.94 -5.24
C ALA A 139 21.93 -2.77 -6.08
N LEU A 140 22.74 -1.88 -5.49
CA LEU A 140 23.40 -0.80 -6.24
C LEU A 140 24.49 -1.32 -7.19
N VAL A 141 25.15 -2.42 -6.82
CA VAL A 141 26.32 -2.96 -7.53
C VAL A 141 25.95 -4.06 -8.51
N ASP A 142 25.01 -4.91 -8.11
CA ASP A 142 24.47 -5.98 -8.94
C ASP A 142 23.05 -5.63 -9.41
N PRO A 143 22.92 -4.81 -10.47
CA PRO A 143 21.63 -4.53 -11.08
C PRO A 143 21.21 -5.67 -12.02
N SER A 144 21.81 -6.86 -11.98
CA SER A 144 21.37 -7.97 -12.81
C SER A 144 19.94 -8.38 -12.43
N GLY A 145 19.17 -8.86 -13.40
CA GLY A 145 17.75 -9.16 -13.24
C GLY A 145 16.92 -8.34 -14.19
N GLU A 146 16.35 -9.02 -15.18
CA GLU A 146 15.31 -8.46 -16.04
C GLU A 146 14.02 -8.36 -15.23
N VAL A 147 13.32 -7.23 -15.34
CA VAL A 147 11.97 -7.12 -14.78
C VAL A 147 11.02 -7.73 -15.78
N HIS A 148 10.36 -8.80 -15.37
CA HIS A 148 9.31 -9.43 -16.13
C HIS A 148 7.96 -8.87 -15.68
N PHE A 149 6.99 -8.83 -16.61
CA PHE A 149 5.62 -8.40 -16.35
C PHE A 149 4.65 -9.50 -16.78
N GLY A 150 3.59 -9.67 -16.00
CA GLY A 150 2.54 -10.64 -16.22
C GLY A 150 1.19 -10.01 -15.99
N PHE A 151 0.23 -10.36 -16.84
CA PHE A 151 -1.11 -9.75 -16.87
C PHE A 151 -2.22 -10.79 -16.71
N SER A 152 -1.89 -12.05 -16.95
CA SER A 152 -2.87 -13.13 -16.87
C SER A 152 -3.10 -13.57 -15.43
N ARG A 153 -4.27 -14.17 -15.17
CA ARG A 153 -4.57 -14.81 -13.88
C ARG A 153 -3.49 -15.81 -13.48
N GLU A 154 -3.01 -16.58 -14.45
CA GLU A 154 -1.94 -17.55 -14.25
C GLU A 154 -0.63 -16.90 -13.77
N ASP A 155 -0.26 -15.76 -14.35
CA ASP A 155 0.93 -15.02 -13.92
C ASP A 155 0.78 -14.58 -12.46
N PHE A 156 -0.35 -13.96 -12.09
CA PHE A 156 -0.57 -13.54 -10.71
C PHE A 156 -0.51 -14.73 -9.75
N ARG A 157 -1.21 -15.83 -10.06
CA ARG A 157 -1.19 -17.05 -9.24
C ARG A 157 0.23 -17.60 -9.07
N ARG A 158 0.91 -17.92 -10.18
CA ARG A 158 2.25 -18.52 -10.17
C ARG A 158 3.23 -17.68 -9.37
N ILE A 159 3.23 -16.36 -9.57
CA ILE A 159 4.17 -15.46 -8.91
C ILE A 159 3.88 -15.30 -7.41
N TYR A 160 2.64 -15.45 -6.95
CA TYR A 160 2.33 -15.49 -5.51
C TYR A 160 2.73 -16.84 -4.87
N GLU A 161 2.50 -17.95 -5.57
CA GLU A 161 2.82 -19.32 -5.09
C GLU A 161 4.33 -19.60 -5.07
N GLU A 162 5.07 -19.18 -6.10
CA GLU A 162 6.50 -19.50 -6.26
C GLU A 162 7.46 -18.37 -5.79
N GLY A 163 6.92 -17.17 -5.57
CA GLY A 163 7.69 -15.97 -5.24
C GLY A 163 7.98 -15.80 -3.75
N PRO A 164 8.44 -14.59 -3.35
CA PRO A 164 8.65 -14.26 -1.94
C PRO A 164 7.41 -14.48 -1.08
N ASP A 165 7.63 -15.03 0.13
CA ASP A 165 6.60 -15.39 1.09
C ASP A 165 5.63 -14.23 1.38
N SER A 166 4.35 -14.56 1.35
CA SER A 166 3.25 -13.72 1.82
C SER A 166 2.17 -14.60 2.41
N CYS A 167 1.25 -13.99 3.16
CA CYS A 167 0.05 -14.71 3.63
C CYS A 167 -0.86 -15.21 2.48
N MET A 168 -0.62 -14.72 1.25
CA MET A 168 -1.32 -15.12 0.03
C MET A 168 -0.47 -16.06 -0.84
N SER A 169 0.61 -16.66 -0.32
CA SER A 169 1.50 -17.56 -1.08
C SER A 169 1.08 -19.04 -0.99
N CYS A 170 -0.11 -19.34 -0.48
CA CYS A 170 -0.63 -20.70 -0.40
C CYS A 170 -1.09 -21.20 -1.77
N GLU A 171 -0.87 -22.49 -2.05
CA GLU A 171 -1.34 -23.14 -3.27
C GLU A 171 -2.87 -23.01 -3.46
N THR A 172 -3.31 -23.02 -4.71
CA THR A 172 -4.72 -22.92 -5.11
C THR A 172 -5.66 -23.87 -4.34
N ASP A 173 -5.20 -25.07 -4.01
CA ASP A 173 -5.99 -26.05 -3.27
C ASP A 173 -6.37 -25.59 -1.86
N HIS A 174 -5.59 -24.69 -1.25
CA HIS A 174 -5.93 -24.01 -0.01
C HIS A 174 -7.25 -23.22 -0.13
N TRP A 175 -7.54 -22.70 -1.33
CA TRP A 175 -8.67 -21.83 -1.60
C TRP A 175 -9.90 -22.58 -2.15
N ARG A 176 -9.83 -23.91 -2.29
CA ARG A 176 -10.86 -24.72 -2.95
C ARG A 176 -12.25 -24.55 -2.34
N GLU A 177 -12.37 -24.57 -1.02
CA GLU A 177 -13.66 -24.52 -0.33
C GLU A 177 -14.28 -23.12 -0.34
N VAL A 178 -13.45 -22.09 -0.14
CA VAL A 178 -13.91 -20.72 0.10
C VAL A 178 -13.99 -19.91 -1.20
N CYS A 179 -12.97 -20.02 -2.05
CA CYS A 179 -12.85 -19.28 -3.31
C CYS A 179 -13.14 -20.14 -4.53
N MET A 180 -13.79 -21.30 -4.35
CA MET A 180 -14.18 -22.22 -5.42
C MET A 180 -13.00 -22.65 -6.32
N GLY A 181 -11.80 -22.75 -5.73
CA GLY A 181 -10.58 -23.13 -6.46
C GLY A 181 -9.96 -22.02 -7.30
N VAL A 182 -10.39 -20.76 -7.10
CA VAL A 182 -9.72 -19.58 -7.67
C VAL A 182 -8.76 -19.00 -6.63
N HIS A 183 -7.51 -18.78 -7.01
CA HIS A 183 -6.58 -18.11 -6.11
C HIS A 183 -6.94 -16.62 -6.00
N PRO A 184 -7.05 -16.01 -4.81
CA PRO A 184 -7.63 -14.68 -4.72
C PRO A 184 -6.87 -13.55 -5.43
N VAL A 185 -5.58 -13.73 -5.69
CA VAL A 185 -4.71 -12.78 -6.40
C VAL A 185 -5.01 -12.72 -7.89
N GLU A 186 -5.70 -13.71 -8.44
CA GLU A 186 -6.20 -13.69 -9.81
C GLU A 186 -7.17 -12.51 -10.05
N ALA A 187 -7.79 -11.97 -8.99
CA ALA A 187 -8.64 -10.78 -9.13
C ALA A 187 -7.85 -9.55 -9.62
N TYR A 188 -6.53 -9.49 -9.39
CA TYR A 188 -5.69 -8.41 -9.93
C TYR A 188 -5.63 -8.41 -11.46
N ALA A 189 -5.92 -9.54 -12.13
CA ALA A 189 -5.98 -9.64 -13.59
C ALA A 189 -7.27 -9.00 -14.19
N GLY A 190 -7.73 -7.88 -13.61
CA GLY A 190 -8.90 -7.13 -14.05
C GLY A 190 -8.69 -6.21 -15.25
N GLY A 191 -7.43 -6.07 -15.70
CA GLY A 191 -7.06 -5.38 -16.93
C GLY A 191 -5.97 -4.33 -16.77
N ASP A 192 -6.07 -3.49 -15.74
CA ASP A 192 -5.16 -2.33 -15.59
C ASP A 192 -3.83 -2.68 -14.92
N LEU A 193 -3.87 -3.68 -14.04
CA LEU A 193 -2.74 -4.07 -13.20
C LEU A 193 -1.94 -5.20 -13.83
N ALA A 194 -0.65 -5.22 -13.52
CA ALA A 194 0.29 -6.28 -13.87
C ALA A 194 1.11 -6.67 -12.64
N ILE A 195 1.56 -7.91 -12.58
CA ILE A 195 2.58 -8.33 -11.61
C ILE A 195 3.97 -8.18 -12.24
N ALA A 196 4.83 -7.40 -11.59
CA ALA A 196 6.24 -7.30 -11.94
C ALA A 196 7.07 -8.20 -11.02
N TRP A 197 8.06 -8.90 -11.55
CA TRP A 197 8.95 -9.73 -10.74
C TRP A 197 10.39 -9.80 -11.28
N LEU A 198 11.29 -10.26 -10.42
CA LEU A 198 12.67 -10.59 -10.75
C LEU A 198 12.91 -12.09 -10.62
N VAL A 199 13.80 -12.61 -11.46
CA VAL A 199 14.33 -13.97 -11.36
C VAL A 199 15.82 -13.89 -11.04
N ASN A 200 16.27 -14.66 -10.03
CA ASN A 200 17.68 -14.73 -9.67
C ASN A 200 18.48 -15.69 -10.58
N ASP A 201 19.78 -15.76 -10.35
CA ASP A 201 20.73 -16.64 -11.06
C ASP A 201 20.40 -18.13 -10.96
N ARG A 202 19.58 -18.53 -9.98
CA ARG A 202 19.10 -19.91 -9.79
C ARG A 202 17.74 -20.17 -10.43
N GLY A 203 17.20 -19.22 -11.21
CA GLY A 203 15.90 -19.35 -11.85
C GLY A 203 14.71 -19.20 -10.90
N ARG A 204 14.91 -18.71 -9.66
CA ARG A 204 13.82 -18.50 -8.68
C ARG A 204 13.34 -17.07 -8.69
N ILE A 205 12.04 -16.87 -8.47
CA ILE A 205 11.45 -15.53 -8.33
C ILE A 205 11.94 -14.91 -7.01
N SER A 206 12.75 -13.86 -7.10
CA SER A 206 13.41 -13.25 -5.95
C SER A 206 12.70 -12.01 -5.41
N ALA A 207 11.90 -11.34 -6.24
CA ALA A 207 11.14 -10.15 -5.85
C ALA A 207 9.86 -10.05 -6.67
N ARG A 208 8.84 -9.39 -6.14
CA ARG A 208 7.59 -9.08 -6.86
C ARG A 208 6.90 -7.82 -6.36
N ALA A 209 6.08 -7.22 -7.23
CA ALA A 209 5.15 -6.14 -6.90
C ALA A 209 3.98 -6.09 -7.87
N ILE A 210 2.82 -5.63 -7.37
CA ILE A 210 1.72 -5.19 -8.22
C ILE A 210 2.12 -3.84 -8.83
N THR A 211 1.80 -3.67 -10.12
CA THR A 211 2.12 -2.48 -10.90
C THR A 211 0.93 -2.06 -11.75
N TRP A 212 0.89 -0.79 -12.14
CA TRP A 212 -0.01 -0.25 -13.17
C TRP A 212 0.85 0.29 -14.31
N PRO A 213 1.13 -0.52 -15.34
CA PRO A 213 2.10 -0.18 -16.39
C PRO A 213 1.77 1.11 -17.15
N GLU A 214 0.49 1.31 -17.49
CA GLU A 214 0.02 2.51 -18.21
C GLU A 214 0.29 3.80 -17.42
N ARG A 215 0.06 3.77 -16.10
CA ARG A 215 0.30 4.92 -15.21
C ARG A 215 1.71 4.98 -14.65
N LYS A 216 2.56 3.99 -14.94
CA LYS A 216 3.91 3.86 -14.37
C LYS A 216 3.89 3.92 -12.84
N GLN A 217 3.04 3.11 -12.21
CA GLN A 217 2.92 3.04 -10.75
C GLN A 217 3.24 1.63 -10.23
N PHE A 218 3.81 1.52 -9.04
CA PHE A 218 3.95 0.24 -8.34
C PHE A 218 3.57 0.35 -6.86
N GLY A 219 3.09 -0.76 -6.30
CA GLY A 219 2.64 -0.83 -4.91
C GLY A 219 3.75 -1.30 -3.98
N ARG A 220 3.39 -2.16 -3.04
CA ARG A 220 4.29 -2.81 -2.11
C ARG A 220 5.18 -3.79 -2.86
N LEU A 221 6.44 -3.83 -2.44
CA LEU A 221 7.44 -4.76 -2.92
C LEU A 221 7.58 -5.88 -1.89
N TYR A 222 7.89 -7.08 -2.37
CA TYR A 222 8.22 -8.23 -1.54
C TYR A 222 9.51 -8.88 -2.08
N GLY A 223 10.35 -9.42 -1.19
CA GLY A 223 11.59 -10.12 -1.54
C GLY A 223 12.80 -9.20 -1.70
N ASP A 224 13.49 -9.27 -2.85
CA ASP A 224 14.59 -8.36 -3.23
C ASP A 224 14.04 -6.98 -3.66
N GLU A 225 13.42 -6.30 -2.70
CA GLU A 225 12.70 -5.04 -2.91
C GLU A 225 13.60 -3.94 -3.44
N ALA A 226 14.85 -3.87 -2.97
CA ALA A 226 15.81 -2.83 -3.36
C ALA A 226 16.14 -2.91 -4.85
N ARG A 227 16.38 -4.12 -5.36
CA ARG A 227 16.69 -4.37 -6.77
C ARG A 227 15.49 -4.11 -7.66
N LEU A 228 14.31 -4.64 -7.31
CA LEU A 228 13.09 -4.44 -8.10
C LEU A 228 12.67 -2.96 -8.11
N ARG A 229 12.80 -2.25 -6.97
CA ARG A 229 12.57 -0.81 -6.88
C ARG A 229 13.47 -0.02 -7.81
N SER A 230 14.78 -0.30 -7.82
CA SER A 230 15.74 0.40 -8.70
C SER A 230 15.33 0.24 -10.16
N LYS A 231 15.04 -1.00 -10.58
CA LYS A 231 14.66 -1.31 -11.95
C LYS A 231 13.35 -0.68 -12.38
N LEU A 232 12.31 -0.79 -11.55
CA LEU A 232 11.02 -0.13 -11.84
C LEU A 232 11.19 1.39 -11.94
N SER A 233 12.01 1.99 -11.07
CA SER A 233 12.30 3.44 -11.10
C SER A 233 13.06 3.84 -12.38
N GLU A 234 14.05 3.04 -12.80
CA GLU A 234 14.77 3.23 -14.08
C GLU A 234 13.81 3.15 -15.29
N MET A 235 12.77 2.33 -15.20
CA MET A 235 11.70 2.21 -16.21
C MET A 235 10.62 3.31 -16.12
N GLY A 236 10.83 4.29 -15.23
CA GLY A 236 9.96 5.45 -15.02
C GLY A 236 8.80 5.22 -14.06
N PHE A 237 8.76 4.09 -13.34
CA PHE A 237 7.68 3.83 -12.39
C PHE A 237 7.90 4.53 -11.04
N THR A 238 6.82 4.96 -10.41
CA THR A 238 6.81 5.56 -9.07
C THR A 238 6.04 4.70 -8.08
N GLN A 239 6.53 4.60 -6.83
CA GLN A 239 5.78 3.90 -5.80
C GLN A 239 4.57 4.73 -5.37
N VAL A 240 3.41 4.09 -5.26
CA VAL A 240 2.18 4.72 -4.76
C VAL A 240 1.72 4.07 -3.46
N SER A 241 1.09 4.86 -2.60
CA SER A 241 0.43 4.33 -1.40
C SER A 241 -0.83 3.56 -1.76
N ARG A 242 -1.53 3.96 -2.84
CA ARG A 242 -2.75 3.33 -3.32
C ARG A 242 -2.88 3.38 -4.84
N PHE A 243 -3.41 2.32 -5.44
CA PHE A 243 -3.89 2.32 -6.82
C PHE A 243 -5.33 2.80 -6.84
N VAL A 244 -5.59 4.03 -7.30
CA VAL A 244 -6.94 4.62 -7.38
C VAL A 244 -7.43 4.63 -8.83
N GLY A 245 -8.61 4.04 -9.05
CA GLY A 245 -9.27 3.90 -10.33
C GLY A 245 -8.85 2.67 -11.14
N ALA A 246 -8.11 1.73 -10.55
CA ALA A 246 -7.67 0.52 -11.23
C ALA A 246 -8.82 -0.49 -11.31
N LYS A 247 -8.89 -1.21 -12.43
CA LYS A 247 -9.82 -2.32 -12.61
C LYS A 247 -9.33 -3.59 -11.92
N ILE A 248 -10.21 -4.18 -11.13
CA ILE A 248 -10.06 -5.48 -10.47
C ILE A 248 -11.15 -6.41 -11.00
N ALA A 249 -10.80 -7.64 -11.33
CA ALA A 249 -11.75 -8.61 -11.85
C ALA A 249 -12.82 -8.92 -10.81
N LYS A 250 -14.08 -8.91 -11.22
CA LYS A 250 -15.20 -9.36 -10.40
C LYS A 250 -15.36 -10.86 -10.55
N ILE A 251 -14.88 -11.60 -9.56
CA ILE A 251 -14.92 -13.06 -9.54
C ILE A 251 -15.89 -13.49 -8.45
N GLU A 252 -16.94 -14.22 -8.81
CA GLU A 252 -17.90 -14.74 -7.83
C GLU A 252 -17.25 -15.85 -7.00
N GLY A 253 -17.42 -15.76 -5.68
CA GLY A 253 -17.06 -16.81 -4.73
C GLY A 253 -18.28 -17.62 -4.32
N ARG A 254 -18.08 -18.55 -3.38
CA ARG A 254 -19.18 -19.33 -2.81
C ARG A 254 -20.11 -18.39 -2.03
N ALA A 255 -21.37 -18.32 -2.45
CA ALA A 255 -22.41 -17.63 -1.69
C ALA A 255 -22.64 -18.32 -0.33
N ASP A 256 -23.00 -17.55 0.69
CA ASP A 256 -23.33 -18.05 2.01
C ASP A 256 -24.67 -17.48 2.51
N ARG A 257 -25.00 -17.71 3.80
CA ARG A 257 -26.23 -17.20 4.41
C ARG A 257 -26.35 -15.67 4.39
N GLN A 258 -25.25 -14.96 4.17
CA GLN A 258 -25.19 -13.50 4.13
C GLN A 258 -25.22 -12.96 2.70
N GLY A 259 -25.33 -13.84 1.69
CA GLY A 259 -25.54 -13.49 0.29
C GLY A 259 -24.34 -13.78 -0.61
N ARG A 260 -24.23 -13.00 -1.68
CA ARG A 260 -23.16 -13.12 -2.67
C ARG A 260 -21.82 -12.68 -2.08
N ARG A 261 -20.78 -13.46 -2.37
CA ARG A 261 -19.38 -13.21 -2.00
C ARG A 261 -18.54 -13.11 -3.27
N TYR A 262 -17.46 -12.36 -3.22
CA TYR A 262 -16.53 -12.20 -4.33
C TYR A 262 -15.12 -12.53 -3.89
N VAL A 263 -14.39 -13.24 -4.74
CA VAL A 263 -13.00 -13.62 -4.52
C VAL A 263 -12.12 -12.37 -4.61
N LEU A 264 -11.33 -12.12 -3.56
CA LEU A 264 -10.47 -10.94 -3.46
C LEU A 264 -9.17 -11.24 -2.70
N PRO A 265 -8.04 -10.67 -3.15
CA PRO A 265 -6.76 -10.84 -2.47
C PRO A 265 -6.73 -10.02 -1.18
N TYR A 266 -5.62 -10.12 -0.46
CA TYR A 266 -5.26 -9.06 0.47
C TYR A 266 -4.77 -7.87 -0.32
N TRP A 267 -5.21 -6.69 0.08
CA TRP A 267 -5.06 -5.50 -0.74
C TRP A 267 -3.65 -4.95 -0.65
N ASP A 268 -2.89 -5.11 -1.73
CA ASP A 268 -1.58 -4.50 -1.89
C ASP A 268 -1.77 -3.07 -2.41
N ASN A 269 -1.78 -2.12 -1.47
CA ASN A 269 -1.97 -0.69 -1.78
C ASN A 269 -3.32 -0.42 -2.45
N ILE A 270 -4.40 -0.95 -1.88
CA ILE A 270 -5.77 -0.62 -2.25
C ILE A 270 -6.55 -0.38 -0.95
N SER A 271 -7.65 0.39 -0.94
CA SER A 271 -8.45 0.62 0.30
C SER A 271 -9.93 0.22 0.21
N GLY A 272 -10.64 0.64 -0.84
CA GLY A 272 -11.91 0.03 -1.24
C GLY A 272 -12.01 -0.10 -2.78
N ALA A 273 -13.04 -0.76 -3.28
CA ALA A 273 -13.34 -0.82 -4.70
C ALA A 273 -14.86 -0.78 -4.89
N ILE A 274 -15.33 -0.03 -5.88
CA ILE A 274 -16.75 0.18 -6.16
C ILE A 274 -17.17 -0.80 -7.25
N ASP A 275 -18.36 -1.37 -7.12
CA ASP A 275 -18.94 -2.23 -8.16
C ASP A 275 -19.35 -1.40 -9.38
N LYS A 276 -18.79 -1.71 -10.55
CA LYS A 276 -19.11 -1.08 -11.85
C LYS A 276 -19.95 -2.00 -12.74
N GLY A 277 -20.41 -3.14 -12.22
CA GLY A 277 -21.16 -4.14 -12.97
C GLY A 277 -20.29 -5.35 -13.33
N ASP A 278 -19.42 -5.20 -14.32
CA ASP A 278 -18.54 -6.24 -14.86
C ASP A 278 -17.17 -6.32 -14.16
N HIS A 279 -16.77 -5.28 -13.44
CA HIS A 279 -15.52 -5.21 -12.68
C HIS A 279 -15.70 -4.38 -11.39
N PHE A 280 -14.67 -4.41 -10.54
CA PHE A 280 -14.52 -3.47 -9.43
C PHE A 280 -13.50 -2.39 -9.80
N GLU A 281 -13.78 -1.15 -9.42
CA GLU A 281 -12.86 -0.01 -9.61
C GLU A 281 -12.34 0.45 -8.26
N THR A 282 -11.03 0.46 -8.06
CA THR A 282 -10.41 0.81 -6.78
C THR A 282 -10.58 2.29 -6.42
N PHE A 283 -10.67 2.62 -5.13
CA PHE A 283 -10.74 3.98 -4.62
C PHE A 283 -9.98 4.18 -3.30
N ASP A 284 -9.80 5.45 -2.92
CA ASP A 284 -8.93 5.89 -1.81
C ASP A 284 -9.56 5.80 -0.40
N GLY A 285 -10.66 5.06 -0.24
CA GLY A 285 -11.43 5.09 1.01
C GLY A 285 -12.14 6.44 1.25
N GLY A 286 -13.22 6.41 2.02
CA GLY A 286 -14.09 7.58 2.24
C GLY A 286 -15.55 7.13 2.28
N SER A 287 -16.36 7.73 3.16
CA SER A 287 -17.74 7.32 3.42
C SER A 287 -18.62 7.57 2.19
N ASN A 288 -18.56 6.67 1.23
CA ASN A 288 -19.44 6.70 0.09
C ASN A 288 -20.65 5.84 0.46
N SER A 289 -21.84 6.43 0.32
CA SER A 289 -23.14 5.73 0.30
C SER A 289 -23.28 4.77 -0.90
N LEU A 290 -22.21 4.55 -1.65
CA LEU A 290 -22.15 3.63 -2.76
C LEU A 290 -21.75 2.24 -2.27
N PRO A 291 -22.30 1.18 -2.88
CA PRO A 291 -21.85 -0.18 -2.64
C PRO A 291 -20.36 -0.33 -2.98
N PHE A 292 -19.59 -0.85 -2.03
CA PHE A 292 -18.16 -1.05 -2.17
C PHE A 292 -17.73 -2.38 -1.57
N ILE A 293 -16.57 -2.87 -2.00
CA ILE A 293 -15.95 -4.07 -1.47
C ILE A 293 -14.58 -3.71 -0.87
N ASN A 294 -14.19 -4.43 0.18
CA ASN A 294 -12.92 -4.25 0.89
C ASN A 294 -12.18 -5.59 1.04
N SER A 295 -10.92 -5.52 1.49
CA SER A 295 -10.07 -6.69 1.70
C SER A 295 -10.73 -7.67 2.69
N PRO A 296 -10.82 -8.97 2.36
CA PRO A 296 -11.55 -9.95 3.16
C PRO A 296 -10.86 -10.40 4.46
N GLY A 297 -9.82 -9.70 4.93
CA GLY A 297 -8.87 -10.28 5.88
C GLY A 297 -8.38 -11.62 5.32
N THR A 298 -8.32 -12.68 6.14
CA THR A 298 -7.71 -13.95 5.72
C THR A 298 -8.57 -14.91 4.89
N GLY A 299 -9.82 -14.55 4.59
CA GLY A 299 -10.78 -15.49 4.00
C GLY A 299 -10.74 -15.62 2.48
N GLY A 300 -10.06 -14.71 1.77
CA GLY A 300 -10.01 -14.71 0.29
C GLY A 300 -11.33 -14.36 -0.40
N VAL A 301 -12.43 -14.15 0.33
CA VAL A 301 -13.73 -13.69 -0.20
C VAL A 301 -14.36 -12.59 0.65
N SER A 302 -14.98 -11.60 0.01
CA SER A 302 -15.64 -10.47 0.67
C SER A 302 -17.06 -10.24 0.11
N PRO A 303 -18.04 -9.83 0.92
CA PRO A 303 -19.32 -9.37 0.40
C PRO A 303 -19.19 -7.93 -0.10
N ILE A 304 -20.15 -7.44 -0.87
CA ILE A 304 -20.28 -6.00 -1.08
C ILE A 304 -20.86 -5.40 0.20
N HIS A 305 -20.30 -4.30 0.64
CA HIS A 305 -20.73 -3.51 1.78
C HIS A 305 -21.35 -2.19 1.31
N CYS A 306 -22.24 -1.63 2.12
CA CYS A 306 -22.71 -0.26 1.97
C CYS A 306 -22.96 0.34 3.35
N SER A 307 -22.68 1.64 3.51
CA SER A 307 -23.07 2.35 4.73
C SER A 307 -24.53 2.76 4.60
N CYS A 308 -25.37 2.34 5.54
CA CYS A 308 -26.76 2.78 5.53
C CYS A 308 -26.82 4.30 5.82
N PRO A 309 -27.41 5.13 4.95
CA PRO A 309 -27.45 6.58 5.15
C PRO A 309 -28.12 7.01 6.44
N HIS A 310 -29.14 6.26 6.90
CA HIS A 310 -29.91 6.60 8.09
C HIS A 310 -29.16 6.32 9.40
N THR A 311 -28.55 5.14 9.52
CA THR A 311 -27.89 4.71 10.77
C THR A 311 -26.37 4.90 10.74
N HIS A 312 -25.81 5.22 9.58
CA HIS A 312 -24.37 5.26 9.31
C HIS A 312 -23.63 3.95 9.64
N THR A 313 -24.36 2.83 9.74
CA THR A 313 -23.79 1.53 10.03
C THR A 313 -23.39 0.81 8.74
N LEU A 314 -22.23 0.15 8.77
CA LEU A 314 -21.79 -0.69 7.67
C LEU A 314 -22.60 -2.00 7.66
N ARG A 315 -23.15 -2.35 6.51
CA ARG A 315 -23.98 -3.55 6.30
C ARG A 315 -23.63 -4.22 4.98
N HIS A 316 -24.00 -5.48 4.81
CA HIS A 316 -23.90 -6.15 3.51
C HIS A 316 -24.91 -5.53 2.55
N TRP A 317 -24.41 -5.13 1.39
CA TRP A 317 -25.23 -4.62 0.32
C TRP A 317 -25.88 -5.77 -0.43
N ASP A 318 -27.19 -5.70 -0.55
CA ASP A 318 -27.97 -6.60 -1.37
C ASP A 318 -29.09 -5.80 -2.05
N PRO A 319 -29.07 -5.66 -3.38
CA PRO A 319 -30.04 -4.84 -4.10
C PRO A 319 -31.47 -5.37 -3.97
N GLU A 320 -31.68 -6.63 -3.59
CA GLU A 320 -33.02 -7.20 -3.41
C GLU A 320 -33.66 -6.77 -2.10
N THR A 321 -32.86 -6.63 -1.04
CA THR A 321 -33.36 -6.39 0.33
C THR A 321 -33.26 -4.93 0.75
N TRP A 322 -32.33 -4.15 0.19
CA TRP A 322 -32.26 -2.71 0.41
C TRP A 322 -33.33 -1.99 -0.41
N LYS A 323 -34.04 -1.03 0.19
CA LYS A 323 -35.15 -0.30 -0.45
C LYS A 323 -34.95 1.21 -0.36
N ALA A 324 -35.37 1.94 -1.38
CA ALA A 324 -35.43 3.39 -1.35
C ALA A 324 -36.51 3.86 -0.39
N VAL A 325 -36.19 4.85 0.45
CA VAL A 325 -37.07 5.42 1.47
C VAL A 325 -37.36 6.88 1.18
N GLN A 326 -38.64 7.24 1.17
CA GLN A 326 -39.11 8.60 0.93
C GLN A 326 -39.09 9.44 2.22
N PRO A 327 -38.94 10.77 2.13
CA PRO A 327 -38.84 11.57 0.90
C PRO A 327 -37.42 11.72 0.35
N SER A 328 -36.39 11.22 1.05
CA SER A 328 -34.99 11.42 0.64
C SER A 328 -34.63 10.63 -0.63
N GLY A 329 -35.33 9.54 -0.91
CA GLY A 329 -34.99 8.61 -1.98
C GLY A 329 -33.75 7.77 -1.67
N GLU A 330 -33.23 7.85 -0.44
CA GLU A 330 -32.04 7.12 -0.01
C GLU A 330 -32.35 5.63 0.13
N THR A 331 -31.37 4.79 -0.23
CA THR A 331 -31.51 3.34 -0.08
C THR A 331 -31.11 2.92 1.34
N TRP A 332 -32.06 2.37 2.10
CA TRP A 332 -31.86 1.96 3.48
C TRP A 332 -31.64 0.45 3.60
N SER A 333 -30.90 0.04 4.64
CA SER A 333 -30.69 -1.38 4.95
C SER A 333 -31.98 -2.02 5.47
N PRO A 334 -32.12 -3.36 5.36
CA PRO A 334 -33.32 -4.06 5.86
C PRO A 334 -33.65 -3.79 7.33
N GLU A 335 -32.62 -3.69 8.17
CA GLU A 335 -32.75 -3.34 9.59
C GLU A 335 -33.24 -1.90 9.79
N SER A 336 -32.74 -0.96 8.99
CA SER A 336 -33.19 0.44 9.07
C SER A 336 -34.62 0.60 8.58
N ILE A 337 -35.01 -0.16 7.55
CA ILE A 337 -36.39 -0.24 7.07
C ILE A 337 -37.31 -0.78 8.18
N ALA A 338 -36.94 -1.91 8.80
CA ALA A 338 -37.75 -2.53 9.85
C ALA A 338 -37.96 -1.61 11.07
N ASN A 339 -36.95 -0.84 11.45
CA ASN A 339 -36.99 -0.01 12.64
C ASN A 339 -37.55 1.40 12.41
N TYR A 340 -37.28 1.99 11.24
CA TYR A 340 -37.47 3.43 11.00
C TYR A 340 -38.33 3.75 9.79
N ALA A 341 -38.69 2.78 8.94
CA ALA A 341 -39.58 3.00 7.82
C ALA A 341 -40.99 2.44 8.09
N VAL A 342 -41.95 2.90 7.29
CA VAL A 342 -43.31 2.37 7.18
C VAL A 342 -43.63 2.24 5.70
N GLU A 343 -44.22 1.11 5.31
CA GLU A 343 -44.72 0.92 3.95
C GLU A 343 -46.12 1.54 3.82
N VAL A 344 -46.28 2.46 2.88
CA VAL A 344 -47.56 3.09 2.53
C VAL A 344 -47.74 2.96 1.02
N ASP A 345 -48.79 2.26 0.60
CA ASP A 345 -49.12 2.02 -0.81
C ASP A 345 -47.95 1.42 -1.64
N GLY A 346 -47.21 0.48 -1.05
CA GLY A 346 -46.08 -0.21 -1.69
C GLY A 346 -44.77 0.58 -1.71
N VAL A 347 -44.74 1.75 -1.06
CA VAL A 347 -43.55 2.63 -0.98
C VAL A 347 -43.11 2.74 0.47
N PHE A 348 -41.81 2.61 0.71
CA PHE A 348 -41.24 2.84 2.05
C PHE A 348 -41.03 4.33 2.30
N TRP A 349 -41.49 4.78 3.45
CA TRP A 349 -41.37 6.15 3.93
C TRP A 349 -40.65 6.18 5.27
N ASP A 350 -39.83 7.20 5.50
CA ASP A 350 -39.26 7.48 6.82
C ASP A 350 -40.41 7.76 7.78
N ARG A 351 -40.48 7.03 8.88
CA ARG A 351 -41.53 7.18 9.90
C ARG A 351 -41.61 8.60 10.45
N ASN A 352 -40.48 9.32 10.50
CA ASN A 352 -40.43 10.72 10.95
C ASN A 352 -40.98 11.71 9.92
N SER A 353 -41.12 11.28 8.65
CA SER A 353 -41.70 12.09 7.57
C SER A 353 -43.22 11.96 7.47
N LEU A 354 -43.80 10.92 8.08
CA LEU A 354 -45.22 10.63 8.06
C LEU A 354 -45.94 11.22 9.28
N VAL A 355 -47.25 11.34 9.13
CA VAL A 355 -48.18 11.71 10.19
C VAL A 355 -49.01 10.48 10.55
N ARG A 356 -49.10 10.16 11.84
CA ARG A 356 -49.99 9.11 12.32
C ARG A 356 -51.39 9.69 12.51
N VAL A 357 -52.35 9.17 11.75
CA VAL A 357 -53.76 9.58 11.79
C VAL A 357 -54.55 8.53 12.57
N ILE A 358 -55.18 8.97 13.66
CA ILE A 358 -56.00 8.11 14.50
C ILE A 358 -57.44 8.13 13.96
N MET A 359 -57.93 6.95 13.55
CA MET A 359 -59.20 6.79 12.83
C MET A 359 -60.40 6.55 13.76
N ASP A 360 -60.18 6.30 15.05
CA ASP A 360 -61.23 6.11 16.04
C ASP A 360 -60.90 6.75 17.41
N GLU A 361 -61.93 7.04 18.22
CA GLU A 361 -61.76 7.73 19.51
C GLU A 361 -60.95 6.92 20.54
N ASN A 362 -60.94 5.59 20.38
CA ASN A 362 -60.27 4.65 21.28
C ASN A 362 -58.82 4.36 20.89
N VAL A 363 -58.31 4.97 19.81
CA VAL A 363 -56.95 4.75 19.27
C VAL A 363 -56.68 3.28 18.93
N THR A 364 -57.72 2.53 18.62
CA THR A 364 -57.61 1.13 18.21
C THR A 364 -57.25 0.99 16.74
N LYS A 365 -57.55 2.00 15.93
CA LYS A 365 -57.16 2.07 14.51
C LYS A 365 -56.39 3.35 14.24
N SER A 366 -55.18 3.21 13.70
CA SER A 366 -54.38 4.31 13.21
C SER A 366 -53.73 3.95 11.89
N GLU A 367 -53.61 4.92 11.00
CA GLU A 367 -52.89 4.82 9.73
C GLU A 367 -51.74 5.83 9.70
N TYR A 368 -50.76 5.59 8.83
CA TYR A 368 -49.70 6.56 8.57
C TYR A 368 -49.94 7.19 7.20
N TRP A 369 -50.03 8.51 7.16
CA TRP A 369 -50.25 9.29 5.95
C TRP A 369 -49.08 10.21 5.69
N THR A 370 -48.82 10.52 4.42
CA THR A 370 -47.94 11.63 4.07
C THR A 370 -48.58 12.94 4.54
N LYS A 371 -47.77 13.98 4.77
CA LYS A 371 -48.29 15.30 5.16
C LYS A 371 -49.25 15.84 4.10
N GLU A 372 -48.97 15.58 2.82
CA GLU A 372 -49.79 15.97 1.69
C GLU A 372 -51.12 15.21 1.65
N LYS A 373 -51.12 13.89 1.89
CA LYS A 373 -52.35 13.08 1.96
C LYS A 373 -53.21 13.52 3.14
N ALA A 374 -52.59 13.73 4.31
CA ALA A 374 -53.28 14.25 5.48
C ALA A 374 -53.90 15.62 5.22
N ALA A 375 -53.20 16.52 4.52
CA ALA A 375 -53.75 17.80 4.11
C ALA A 375 -54.86 17.66 3.05
N ALA A 376 -54.80 16.71 2.11
CA ALA A 376 -55.81 16.56 1.08
C ALA A 376 -57.12 15.94 1.59
N GLU A 377 -57.03 14.85 2.37
CA GLU A 377 -58.21 14.09 2.82
C GLU A 377 -58.95 14.76 3.99
N THR A 378 -58.23 15.48 4.88
CA THR A 378 -58.92 16.31 5.89
C THR A 378 -59.65 17.51 5.28
N TRP A 379 -59.35 17.88 4.03
CA TRP A 379 -60.04 18.94 3.31
C TRP A 379 -61.29 18.45 2.55
N SER A 380 -61.36 17.18 2.14
CA SER A 380 -62.51 16.65 1.40
C SER A 380 -63.77 16.43 2.26
N ASP A 381 -63.60 16.12 3.55
CA ASP A 381 -64.74 15.94 4.48
C ASP A 381 -65.45 17.26 4.84
N ILE A 382 -64.88 18.42 4.48
CA ILE A 382 -65.44 19.74 4.81
C ILE A 382 -66.54 20.18 3.83
N TYR A 383 -66.57 19.64 2.60
CA TYR A 383 -67.57 20.04 1.59
C TYR A 383 -68.71 19.03 1.38
N GLY A 384 -68.71 17.90 2.09
CA GLY A 384 -69.78 16.89 2.06
C GLY A 384 -70.33 16.57 3.44
N TYR A 385 -71.28 17.38 3.92
CA TYR A 385 -72.18 17.16 5.08
C TYR A 385 -72.11 15.81 5.84
N ARG A 386 -71.71 15.82 7.13
CA ARG A 386 -72.57 15.62 8.33
C ARG A 386 -71.72 15.52 9.60
N TYR A 387 -72.21 16.13 10.68
CA TYR A 387 -71.75 15.91 12.05
C TYR A 387 -71.74 14.41 12.39
N ALA A 388 -70.55 13.82 12.45
CA ALA A 388 -70.24 12.66 13.30
C ALA A 388 -69.04 13.07 14.16
N ASN A 389 -69.12 12.82 15.46
CA ASN A 389 -68.22 13.34 16.49
C ASN A 389 -66.78 12.80 16.49
N THR A 390 -66.31 12.19 15.40
CA THR A 390 -64.97 11.62 15.31
C THR A 390 -64.10 12.46 14.40
N VAL A 391 -63.59 13.59 14.92
CA VAL A 391 -62.51 14.31 14.24
C VAL A 391 -61.23 13.49 14.44
N PRO A 392 -60.54 13.03 13.39
CA PRO A 392 -59.30 12.29 13.56
C PRO A 392 -58.26 13.17 14.28
N PHE A 393 -57.62 12.59 15.30
CA PHE A 393 -56.53 13.24 16.02
C PHE A 393 -55.21 12.95 15.29
N VAL A 394 -54.38 13.97 15.19
CA VAL A 394 -53.03 13.87 14.65
C VAL A 394 -52.03 13.84 15.80
N GLU A 395 -51.21 12.79 15.87
CA GLU A 395 -50.05 12.76 16.76
C GLU A 395 -48.83 13.38 16.07
N ASP A 396 -48.16 14.29 16.76
CA ASP A 396 -46.92 14.90 16.30
C ASP A 396 -45.76 13.89 16.40
N PRO A 397 -45.06 13.57 15.30
CA PRO A 397 -43.93 12.64 15.31
C PRO A 397 -42.76 13.10 16.20
N GLU A 398 -42.61 14.40 16.47
CA GLU A 398 -41.56 14.91 17.39
C GLU A 398 -41.96 14.82 18.87
N ASN A 399 -43.24 14.59 19.19
CA ASN A 399 -43.73 14.57 20.57
C ASN A 399 -44.89 13.56 20.78
N PRO A 400 -44.57 12.24 20.79
CA PRO A 400 -45.56 11.16 20.87
C PRO A 400 -46.45 11.28 22.12
N GLY A 401 -47.77 11.18 21.94
CA GLY A 401 -48.76 11.33 23.02
C GLY A 401 -49.38 12.73 23.15
N THR A 402 -48.88 13.71 22.40
CA THR A 402 -49.50 15.04 22.30
C THR A 402 -50.59 15.00 21.22
N LYS A 403 -51.86 15.07 21.64
CA LYS A 403 -53.01 15.12 20.71
C LYS A 403 -53.34 16.57 20.37
N PHE A 404 -53.37 16.90 19.09
CA PHE A 404 -53.78 18.23 18.62
C PHE A 404 -55.18 18.18 17.98
N ASN A 405 -56.03 19.15 18.31
CA ASN A 405 -57.26 19.46 17.57
C ASN A 405 -56.96 20.59 16.57
N ARG A 406 -57.70 20.67 15.45
CA ARG A 406 -57.66 21.73 14.41
C ARG A 406 -57.45 23.16 14.92
N ARG A 407 -57.95 23.52 16.11
CA ARG A 407 -57.74 24.88 16.70
C ARG A 407 -56.31 25.15 17.16
N ASP A 408 -55.52 24.12 17.48
CA ASP A 408 -54.17 24.28 17.99
C ASP A 408 -53.11 24.32 16.88
N TRP A 409 -53.39 23.78 15.70
CA TRP A 409 -52.48 23.80 14.55
C TRP A 409 -52.22 25.23 14.02
N GLN A 410 -53.27 26.06 13.92
CA GLN A 410 -53.13 27.49 13.61
C GLN A 410 -52.38 28.26 14.70
N ILE A 411 -52.35 27.75 15.94
CA ILE A 411 -51.59 28.35 17.04
C ILE A 411 -50.13 27.90 16.96
N VAL A 412 -49.80 26.66 16.59
CA VAL A 412 -48.39 26.20 16.51
C VAL A 412 -47.63 26.85 15.33
N GLU A 413 -48.27 27.06 14.18
CA GLU A 413 -47.67 27.82 13.07
C GLU A 413 -47.53 29.32 13.38
N ASN A 414 -48.49 29.92 14.10
CA ASN A 414 -48.44 31.34 14.47
C ASN A 414 -47.74 31.65 15.81
N SER A 415 -47.42 30.64 16.62
CA SER A 415 -46.75 30.79 17.94
C SER A 415 -45.29 30.36 17.93
N ARG A 416 -44.62 30.37 16.76
CA ARG A 416 -43.16 30.46 16.73
C ARG A 416 -42.76 31.70 17.53
N LYS A 417 -42.43 31.50 18.83
CA LYS A 417 -41.98 32.55 19.73
C LYS A 417 -40.94 33.40 18.98
N PRO A 418 -41.06 34.74 18.97
CA PRO A 418 -40.16 35.61 18.24
C PRO A 418 -38.71 35.18 18.49
N ARG A 419 -37.88 35.18 17.44
CA ARG A 419 -36.46 34.77 17.46
C ARG A 419 -35.68 35.38 18.65
N THR A 420 -36.14 36.52 19.15
CA THR A 420 -35.68 37.23 20.37
C THR A 420 -35.93 36.46 21.67
N GLN A 421 -37.08 35.82 21.87
CA GLN A 421 -37.38 35.03 23.09
C GLN A 421 -36.54 33.74 23.17
N ARG A 422 -36.29 33.08 22.02
CA ARG A 422 -35.38 31.91 21.97
C ARG A 422 -33.93 32.31 22.26
N ARG A 423 -33.49 33.49 21.79
CA ARG A 423 -32.16 34.05 22.13
C ARG A 423 -32.06 34.41 23.61
N ALA A 424 -33.10 34.99 24.21
CA ALA A 424 -33.12 35.32 25.64
C ALA A 424 -33.08 34.04 26.51
N ALA A 425 -33.85 33.01 26.16
CA ALA A 425 -33.84 31.74 26.89
C ALA A 425 -32.49 31.00 26.74
N ARG A 426 -31.90 31.01 25.53
CA ARG A 426 -30.57 30.43 25.30
C ARG A 426 -29.47 31.20 26.03
N ARG A 427 -29.56 32.54 26.09
CA ARG A 427 -28.62 33.37 26.85
C ARG A 427 -28.74 33.11 28.34
N LYS A 428 -29.94 33.09 28.90
CA LYS A 428 -30.18 32.74 30.31
C LYS A 428 -29.62 31.36 30.68
N LYS A 429 -29.72 30.38 29.76
CA LYS A 429 -29.14 29.03 29.96
C LYS A 429 -27.61 29.03 29.90
N LEU A 430 -27.01 29.84 29.02
CA LEU A 430 -25.55 30.00 28.95
C LEU A 430 -25.00 30.76 30.16
N ASP A 431 -25.72 31.79 30.62
CA ASP A 431 -25.36 32.55 31.81
C ASP A 431 -25.42 31.66 33.07
N GLN A 432 -26.42 30.77 33.16
CA GLN A 432 -26.48 29.76 34.24
C GLN A 432 -25.30 28.79 34.18
N ILE A 433 -25.00 28.22 33.00
CA ILE A 433 -23.87 27.30 32.84
C ILE A 433 -22.54 27.99 33.19
N SER A 434 -22.38 29.26 32.83
CA SER A 434 -21.18 30.03 33.20
C SER A 434 -21.08 30.18 34.72
N ALA A 435 -22.18 30.52 35.40
CA ALA A 435 -22.21 30.64 36.85
C ALA A 435 -21.89 29.31 37.55
N ASP A 436 -22.42 28.19 37.05
CA ASP A 436 -22.17 26.86 37.59
C ASP A 436 -20.68 26.46 37.43
N ILE A 437 -20.05 26.85 36.30
CA ILE A 437 -18.62 26.63 36.06
C ILE A 437 -17.77 27.47 37.01
N ASP A 438 -18.10 28.75 37.19
CA ASP A 438 -17.36 29.65 38.07
C ASP A 438 -17.45 29.19 39.55
N GLU A 439 -18.63 28.72 39.98
CA GLU A 439 -18.83 28.10 41.30
C GLU A 439 -17.99 26.83 41.45
N THR A 440 -17.94 25.98 40.42
CA THR A 440 -17.12 24.76 40.43
C THR A 440 -15.63 25.09 40.53
N ILE A 441 -15.15 26.10 39.81
CA ILE A 441 -13.74 26.54 39.87
C ILE A 441 -13.39 27.12 41.25
N ALA A 442 -14.28 27.93 41.84
CA ALA A 442 -14.10 28.46 43.19
C ALA A 442 -13.97 27.34 44.23
N ASN A 443 -14.83 26.33 44.15
CA ASN A 443 -14.81 25.17 45.05
C ASN A 443 -13.54 24.32 44.91
N ILE A 444 -12.95 24.24 43.71
CA ILE A 444 -11.66 23.55 43.49
C ILE A 444 -10.50 24.36 44.09
N GLY A 445 -10.57 25.69 44.06
CA GLY A 445 -9.55 26.58 44.60
C GLY A 445 -9.50 26.62 46.14
N GLU A 446 -10.61 26.36 46.84
CA GLU A 446 -10.63 26.27 48.31
C GLU A 446 -10.22 24.88 48.84
N ALA A 447 -10.27 23.86 47.99
CA ALA A 447 -9.90 22.48 48.33
C ALA A 447 -8.41 22.14 48.06
N ALA A 448 -7.66 23.08 47.48
CA ALA A 448 -6.22 23.01 47.24
C ALA A 448 -5.47 24.00 48.12
#